data_AF-A0A0M2XS65-F1
#
_entry.id   AF-A0A0M2XS65-F1
#
_cell.length_a   1.000
_cell.length_b   1.000
_cell.length_c   1.000
_cell.angle_alpha   90.00
_cell.angle_beta   90.00
_cell.angle_gamma   90.00
#
_symmetry.space_group_name_H-M   'P 1'
#
loop_
_entity.id
_entity.type
_entity.pdbx_description
1 polymer ?
#
loop_
_entity_poly.entity_id
_entity_poly.type
_entity_poly.pdbx_seq_one_letter_code
_entity_poly.pdbx_strand_id
1 'polypeptide(L)' 'MSGIAIVMMALFILIIWGGFILAVINLTRHPDDTSGELADAPHAANEVLAAHEEQ' A
#
# COMPACT_ATOMS: atom_id res chain seq x y z
N MET A 1 -0.18 3.20 35.89
CA MET A 1 0.30 2.95 34.52
C MET A 1 1.65 3.63 34.35
N SER A 2 2.67 2.93 33.82
CA SER A 2 4.01 3.52 33.64
C SER A 2 4.01 4.52 32.48
N GLY A 3 4.66 5.67 32.64
CA GLY A 3 4.79 6.68 31.57
C GLY A 3 5.45 6.13 30.31
N ILE A 4 6.42 5.22 30.47
CA ILE A 4 7.06 4.51 29.35
C ILE A 4 6.05 3.68 28.53
N ALA A 5 5.08 3.06 29.20
CA ALA A 5 4.06 2.25 28.50
C ALA A 5 3.16 3.14 27.63
N ILE A 6 2.80 4.33 28.11
CA ILE A 6 1.98 5.29 27.36
C ILE A 6 2.73 5.80 26.12
N VAL A 7 4.02 6.14 26.28
CA VAL A 7 4.85 6.58 25.16
C VAL A 7 4.97 5.49 24.10
N MET A 8 5.27 4.26 24.51
CA MET A 8 5.37 3.14 23.57
C MET A 8 4.04 2.86 22.87
N MET A 9 2.92 2.92 23.59
CA MET A 9 1.59 2.77 22.99
C MET A 9 1.32 3.84 21.92
N ALA A 10 1.61 5.10 22.20
CA ALA A 10 1.43 6.19 21.24
C ALA A 10 2.33 6.01 20.00
N LEU A 11 3.60 5.62 20.19
CA LEU A 11 4.51 5.36 19.08
C LEU A 11 4.00 4.24 18.17
N PHE A 12 3.53 3.14 18.75
CA PHE A 12 2.96 2.03 17.98
C PHE A 12 1.72 2.45 17.18
N ILE A 13 0.82 3.22 17.81
CA ILE A 13 -0.36 3.75 17.13
C ILE A 13 0.06 4.62 15.95
N LEU A 14 0.99 5.55 16.15
CA LEU A 14 1.43 6.46 15.09
C LEU A 14 2.17 5.73 13.96
N ILE A 15 3.01 4.75 14.27
CA ILE A 15 3.76 4.01 13.25
C ILE A 15 2.83 3.11 12.45
N ILE A 16 2.00 2.29 13.12
CA ILE A 16 1.11 1.35 12.43
C ILE A 16 0.02 2.12 11.70
N TRP A 17 -0.77 2.94 12.40
CA TRP A 17 -1.90 3.61 11.78
C TRP A 17 -1.48 4.78 10.89
N GLY A 18 -0.49 5.56 11.31
CA GLY A 18 0.05 6.64 10.48
C GLY A 18 0.71 6.09 9.22
N GLY A 19 1.56 5.07 9.35
CA GLY A 19 2.17 4.39 8.20
C GLY A 19 1.11 3.77 7.27
N PHE A 20 0.09 3.11 7.84
CA PHE A 20 -0.99 2.52 7.07
C PHE A 20 -1.81 3.55 6.29
N ILE A 21 -2.25 4.64 6.94
CA ILE A 21 -3.00 5.72 6.26
C ILE A 21 -2.17 6.34 5.14
N LEU A 22 -0.88 6.61 5.39
CA LEU A 22 0.01 7.17 4.37
C LEU A 22 0.20 6.21 3.20
N ALA A 23 0.35 4.91 3.45
CA ALA A 23 0.46 3.90 2.40
C ALA A 23 -0.81 3.83 1.53
N VAL A 24 -1.99 3.83 2.15
CA VAL A 24 -3.28 3.84 1.44
C VAL A 24 -3.42 5.09 0.58
N ILE A 25 -3.11 6.27 1.13
CA ILE A 25 -3.14 7.54 0.37
C ILE A 25 -2.16 7.47 -0.80
N ASN A 26 -0.96 6.95 -0.58
CA ASN A 26 0.06 6.84 -1.63
C ASN A 26 -0.42 5.94 -2.78
N LEU A 27 -0.94 4.76 -2.46
CA LEU A 27 -1.46 3.80 -3.45
C LEU A 27 -2.70 4.35 -4.19
N THR A 28 -3.58 5.04 -3.48
CA THR A 28 -4.77 5.64 -4.11
C THR A 28 -4.41 6.77 -5.08
N ARG A 29 -3.32 7.49 -4.80
CA ARG A 29 -2.83 8.58 -5.66
C ARG A 29 -1.93 8.10 -6.79
N HIS A 30 -1.27 6.98 -6.60
CA HIS A 30 -0.40 6.33 -7.59
C HIS A 30 -0.82 4.86 -7.70
N PRO A 31 -1.93 4.58 -8.41
CA PRO A 31 -2.37 3.21 -8.64
C PRO A 31 -1.32 2.43 -9.44
N ASP A 32 -1.12 1.15 -9.11
CA ASP A 32 -0.04 0.32 -9.69
C ASP A 32 -0.22 0.07 -11.19
N ASP A 33 -1.44 0.15 -11.72
CA ASP A 33 -1.77 -0.05 -13.14
C ASP A 33 -1.40 1.14 -14.02
N THR A 34 -1.19 2.31 -13.42
CA THR A 34 -0.97 3.59 -14.10
C THR A 34 0.26 4.34 -13.58
N SER A 35 1.00 3.75 -12.64
CA SER A 35 2.21 4.34 -12.08
C SER A 35 3.35 3.32 -11.94
N GLY A 36 4.58 3.83 -11.90
CA GLY A 36 5.78 3.02 -11.72
C GLY A 36 6.10 2.11 -12.91
N GLU A 37 6.91 1.09 -12.66
CA GLU A 37 7.35 0.11 -13.68
C GLU A 37 6.20 -0.74 -14.22
N LEU A 38 5.21 -1.05 -13.38
CA LEU A 38 4.09 -1.92 -13.74
C LEU A 38 3.23 -1.31 -14.86
N ALA A 39 3.08 0.02 -14.89
CA ALA A 39 2.34 0.71 -15.95
C ALA A 39 2.98 0.56 -17.34
N ASP A 40 4.31 0.46 -17.41
CA ASP A 40 5.04 0.33 -18.67
C ASP A 40 5.25 -1.14 -19.08
N ALA A 41 4.92 -2.09 -18.19
CA ALA A 41 5.13 -3.52 -18.39
C ALA A 41 3.95 -4.16 -19.14
N PRO A 42 4.08 -4.54 -20.43
CA PRO A 42 2.93 -5.01 -21.23
C PRO A 42 2.31 -6.31 -20.73
N HIS A 43 3.07 -7.11 -19.97
CA HIS A 43 2.62 -8.37 -19.39
C HIS A 43 1.93 -8.19 -18.03
N ALA A 44 2.07 -7.02 -17.40
CA ALA A 44 1.42 -6.67 -16.15
C ALA A 44 0.11 -5.89 -16.37
N ALA A 45 -0.28 -5.68 -17.63
CA ALA A 45 -1.51 -5.01 -17.97
C ALA A 45 -2.73 -5.86 -17.59
N ASN A 46 -3.78 -5.19 -17.09
CA ASN A 46 -4.97 -5.84 -16.53
C ASN A 46 -5.63 -6.79 -17.52
N GLU A 47 -5.67 -6.45 -18.81
CA GLU A 47 -6.23 -7.29 -19.87
C GLU A 47 -5.46 -8.60 -20.07
N VAL A 48 -4.14 -8.58 -19.92
CA VAL A 48 -3.29 -9.77 -20.07
C VAL A 48 -3.43 -10.67 -18.84
N LEU A 49 -3.46 -10.07 -17.64
CA LEU A 49 -3.69 -10.78 -16.38
C LEU A 49 -5.07 -11.44 -16.35
N ALA A 50 -6.12 -10.71 -16.72
CA ALA A 50 -7.49 -11.23 -16.77
C ALA A 50 -7.61 -12.42 -17.74
N ALA A 51 -6.91 -12.38 -18.88
CA ALA A 51 -6.90 -13.49 -19.83
C ALA A 51 -6.25 -14.77 -19.26
N HIS A 52 -5.36 -14.66 -18.27
CA HIS A 52 -4.77 -15.82 -17.58
C HIS A 52 -5.69 -16.42 -16.52
N GLU A 53 -6.60 -15.64 -15.92
CA GLU A 53 -7.56 -16.16 -14.94
C GLU A 53 -8.64 -17.05 -15.59
N GLU A 54 -8.88 -16.88 -16.89
CA GLU A 54 -9.87 -17.65 -17.67
C GLU A 54 -9.30 -18.96 -18.27
N GLN A 55 -7.99 -19.23 -18.13
CA GLN A 55 -7.32 -20.45 -18.60
C GLN A 55 -7.31 -21.56 -17.53
#